data_AF-A0AB34C6J1-F1
#
_entry.id   AF-A0AB34C6J1-F1
#
_cell.length_a   1.000
_cell.length_b   1.000
_cell.length_c   1.000
_cell.angle_alpha   90.00
_cell.angle_beta   90.00
_cell.angle_gamma   90.00
#
_symmetry.space_group_name_H-M   'P 1'
#
loop_
_entity.id
_entity.type
_entity.pdbx_description
1 polymer ?
#
loop_
_entity_poly.entity_id
_entity_poly.type
_entity_poly.pdbx_seq_one_letter_code
_entity_poly.pdbx_strand_id
1 'polypeptide(L)' 'MSSESLIKMANQIAQFFASEPDKAQAVRSVRQHLKSFWTPAMRRELTAWEVTHPGAVLHPLVQAALKEEETQGQT' A
#
# COMPACT_ATOMS: atom_id res chain seq x y z
N MET A 1 12.43 11.97 2.95
CA MET A 1 10.95 11.95 2.86
C MET A 1 10.44 11.71 4.27
N SER A 2 9.40 12.40 4.72
CA SER A 2 8.78 12.13 6.02
C SER A 2 7.71 11.06 5.89
N SER A 3 7.50 10.23 6.91
CA SER A 3 6.51 9.15 6.90
C SER A 3 5.09 9.65 6.57
N GLU A 4 4.72 10.83 7.04
CA GLU A 4 3.43 11.48 6.71
C GLU A 4 3.24 11.72 5.21
N SER A 5 4.30 12.11 4.50
CA SER A 5 4.25 12.33 3.05
C SER A 5 4.10 11.00 2.31
N LEU A 6 4.80 9.96 2.78
CA LEU A 6 4.70 8.60 2.26
C LEU A 6 3.26 8.07 2.36
N ILE A 7 2.65 8.21 3.54
CA ILE A 7 1.28 7.79 3.81
C ILE A 7 0.28 8.56 2.94
N LYS A 8 0.44 9.88 2.83
CA LYS A 8 -0.40 10.70 1.96
C LYS A 8 -0.36 10.22 0.51
N MET A 9 0.83 9.97 -0.03
CA MET A 9 0.99 9.46 -1.40
C MET A 9 0.35 8.07 -1.56
N ALA A 10 0.57 7.15 -0.62
CA ALA A 10 -0.04 5.82 -0.66
C ALA A 10 -1.58 5.89 -0.69
N ASN A 11 -2.16 6.76 0.13
CA ASN A 11 -3.60 6.98 0.17
C ASN A 11 -4.15 7.59 -1.11
N GLN A 12 -3.43 8.53 -1.73
CA GLN A 12 -3.83 9.12 -3.01
C GLN A 12 -3.84 8.08 -4.13
N ILE A 13 -2.83 7.20 -4.17
CA ILE A 13 -2.78 6.07 -5.12
C ILE A 13 -3.98 5.15 -4.90
N ALA A 14 -4.25 4.78 -3.66
CA ALA A 14 -5.39 3.93 -3.34
C ALA A 14 -6.74 4.57 -3.66
N GLN A 15 -6.89 5.87 -3.44
CA GLN A 15 -8.10 6.62 -3.78
C GLN A 15 -8.37 6.61 -5.29
N PHE A 16 -7.32 6.67 -6.12
CA PHE A 16 -7.45 6.55 -7.57
C PHE A 16 -8.05 5.19 -7.98
N PHE A 17 -7.50 4.10 -7.42
CA PHE A 17 -7.99 2.74 -7.70
C PHE A 17 -9.27 2.36 -6.95
N ALA A 18 -9.74 3.18 -6.00
CA ALA A 18 -11.00 2.93 -5.30
C ALA A 18 -12.24 3.02 -6.21
N SER A 19 -12.09 3.60 -7.41
CA SER A 19 -13.13 3.62 -8.44
C SER A 19 -13.28 2.27 -9.17
N GLU A 20 -12.33 1.35 -9.00
CA GLU A 20 -12.39 0.02 -9.61
C GLU A 20 -13.51 -0.81 -8.95
N PRO A 21 -14.45 -1.38 -9.73
CA PRO A 21 -15.58 -2.13 -9.17
C PRO A 21 -15.15 -3.45 -8.51
N ASP A 22 -14.08 -4.06 -9.01
CA ASP A 22 -13.47 -5.25 -8.40
C ASP A 22 -12.44 -4.82 -7.36
N LYS A 23 -12.78 -5.02 -6.08
CA LYS A 23 -11.88 -4.74 -4.95
C LYS A 23 -10.58 -5.54 -5.01
N ALA A 24 -10.62 -6.79 -5.45
CA ALA A 24 -9.42 -7.61 -5.56
C ALA A 24 -8.49 -7.07 -6.66
N GLN A 25 -9.07 -6.62 -7.78
CA GLN A 25 -8.32 -5.93 -8.81
C GLN A 25 -7.74 -4.60 -8.30
N ALA A 26 -8.52 -3.81 -7.57
CA ALA A 26 -8.05 -2.55 -6.98
C ALA A 26 -6.82 -2.76 -6.08
N VAL A 27 -6.85 -3.78 -5.21
CA VAL A 27 -5.72 -4.14 -4.34
C VAL A 27 -4.47 -4.52 -5.15
N ARG A 28 -4.64 -5.38 -6.17
CA ARG A 28 -3.52 -5.77 -7.06
C ARG A 28 -2.93 -4.57 -7.80
N SER A 29 -3.79 -3.66 -8.29
CA SER A 29 -3.37 -2.45 -9.00
C SER A 29 -2.58 -1.50 -8.09
N VAL A 30 -3.03 -1.28 -6.85
CA VAL A 30 -2.27 -0.50 -5.85
C VAL A 30 -0.91 -1.13 -5.60
N ARG A 31 -0.86 -2.45 -5.35
CA ARG A 31 0.41 -3.17 -5.13
C ARG A 31 1.35 -3.02 -6.31
N GLN A 32 0.86 -3.23 -7.53
CA GLN A 32 1.66 -3.11 -8.75
C GLN A 32 2.20 -1.70 -8.92
N HIS A 33 1.39 -0.68 -8.65
CA HIS A 33 1.82 0.72 -8.72
C HIS A 33 2.94 1.01 -7.72
N LEU A 34 2.77 0.62 -6.45
CA LEU A 34 3.83 0.77 -5.44
C LEU A 34 5.10 0.00 -5.84
N LYS A 35 4.97 -1.20 -6.43
CA LYS A 35 6.12 -1.98 -6.88
C LYS A 35 6.88 -1.32 -8.03
N SER A 36 6.16 -0.74 -8.99
CA SER A 36 6.72 -0.11 -10.19
C SER A 36 7.35 1.25 -9.92
N PHE A 37 6.76 2.06 -9.04
CA PHE A 37 7.17 3.46 -8.85
C PHE A 37 7.94 3.72 -7.56
N TRP A 38 7.80 2.86 -6.54
CA TRP A 38 8.47 3.07 -5.25
C TRP A 38 9.69 2.18 -5.11
N THR A 39 10.70 2.71 -4.41
CA THR A 39 11.88 1.95 -4.06
C THR A 39 11.55 0.89 -2.98
N PRO A 40 12.34 -0.19 -2.87
CA PRO A 40 12.14 -1.19 -1.81
C PRO A 40 12.20 -0.59 -0.40
N ALA A 41 13.01 0.46 -0.18
CA ALA A 41 13.12 1.15 1.10
C ALA A 41 11.81 1.86 1.48
N MET A 42 11.18 2.55 0.53
CA MET A 42 9.89 3.22 0.74
C MET A 42 8.78 2.23 1.11
N ARG A 43 8.73 1.05 0.45
CA ARG A 43 7.74 0.02 0.78
C ARG A 43 7.95 -0.52 2.20
N ARG A 44 9.20 -0.81 2.57
CA ARG A 44 9.55 -1.25 3.94
C ARG A 44 9.18 -0.21 5.00
N GLU A 45 9.41 1.07 4.73
CA GLU A 45 9.03 2.16 5.62
C GLU A 45 7.51 2.23 5.81
N LEU A 46 6.75 2.08 4.72
CA LEU A 46 5.28 2.03 4.78
C LEU A 46 4.78 0.84 5.61
N THR A 47 5.33 -0.35 5.40
CA THR A 47 5.00 -1.56 6.17
C THR A 47 5.35 -1.40 7.65
N ALA A 48 6.55 -0.91 7.96
CA ALA A 48 6.98 -0.68 9.34
C ALA A 48 6.10 0.37 10.04
N TRP A 49 5.67 1.39 9.30
CA TRP A 49 4.74 2.39 9.81
C TRP A 49 3.37 1.77 10.12
N GLU A 50 2.83 0.92 9.24
CA GLU A 50 1.53 0.25 9.45
C GLU A 50 1.53 -0.63 10.71
N VAL A 51 2.62 -1.38 10.93
CA VAL A 51 2.79 -2.23 12.11
C VAL A 51 2.86 -1.41 13.40
N THR A 52 3.46 -0.22 13.37
CA THR A 52 3.61 0.65 14.55
C THR A 52 2.38 1.51 14.82
N HIS A 53 1.53 1.73 13.83
CA HIS A 53 0.31 2.55 13.91
C HIS A 53 -0.91 1.78 13.38
N PRO A 54 -1.30 0.67 14.02
CA PRO A 54 -2.42 -0.13 13.57
C PRO A 54 -3.73 0.68 13.65
N GLY A 55 -4.44 0.79 12.53
CA GLY A 55 -5.84 1.23 12.53
C GLY A 55 -6.12 2.71 12.32
N ALA A 56 -5.14 3.56 11.99
CA ALA A 56 -5.43 4.93 11.59
C ALA A 56 -4.55 5.41 10.43
N VAL A 57 -5.10 6.29 9.60
CA VAL A 57 -4.50 7.01 8.46
C VAL A 57 -4.32 6.24 7.14
N LEU A 58 -4.04 4.93 7.11
CA LEU A 58 -3.88 4.22 5.82
C LEU A 58 -5.20 3.77 5.19
N HIS A 59 -5.33 3.98 3.89
CA HIS A 59 -6.51 3.56 3.12
C HIS A 59 -6.62 2.01 3.09
N PRO A 60 -7.83 1.42 3.18
CA PRO A 60 -8.02 -0.03 3.25
C PRO A 60 -7.36 -0.82 2.11
N LEU A 61 -7.38 -0.27 0.89
CA LEU A 61 -6.71 -0.88 -0.27
C LEU A 61 -5.18 -0.93 -0.11
N VAL A 62 -4.57 0.06 0.56
CA VAL A 62 -3.12 0.03 0.84
C VAL A 62 -2.83 -1.07 1.86
N GLN A 63 -3.60 -1.15 2.93
CA GLN A 63 -3.43 -2.18 3.96
C GLN A 63 -3.57 -3.60 3.38
N ALA A 64 -4.57 -3.80 2.52
CA ALA A 64 -4.75 -5.06 1.82
C ALA A 64 -3.57 -5.36 0.87
N ALA A 65 -3.08 -4.36 0.14
CA ALA A 65 -1.95 -4.53 -0.77
C ALA A 65 -0.64 -4.89 -0.03
N LEU A 66 -0.42 -4.34 1.16
CA LEU A 66 0.74 -4.65 2.01
C LEU A 66 0.65 -6.08 2.57
N LYS A 67 -0.54 -6.51 3.01
CA LYS A 67 -0.78 -7.88 3.51
C LYS A 67 -0.61 -8.96 2.44
N GLU A 68 -0.96 -8.66 1.18
CA GLU A 68 -0.76 -9.59 0.06
C GLU A 68 0.72 -9.77 -0.34
N GLU A 69 1.63 -8.84 0.02
CA GLU A 69 3.08 -9.03 -0.22
C GLU A 69 3.64 -10.22 0.58
N GLU A 70 3.15 -10.47 1.80
CA GLU A 70 3.62 -11.58 2.63
C GLU A 70 3.29 -12.96 2.04
N THR A 71 2.18 -13.06 1.30
CA THR A 71 1.68 -14.33 0.76
C THR A 71 2.41 -14.77 -0.52
N GLN A 72 3.12 -13.88 -1.23
CA GLN A 72 3.73 -14.18 -2.54
C GLN A 72 5.27 -14.29 -2.52
N GLY A 73 5.90 -14.28 -1.33
CA GLY A 73 7.35 -14.42 -1.15
C GLY A 73 7.83 -15.82 -0.74
N GLN A 74 6.95 -16.82 -0.76
CA GLN A 74 7.25 -18.21 -0.38
C GLN A 74 6.81 -19.16 -1.50
N THR A 75 7.58 -19.18 -2.60
CA THR A 75 7.63 -20.28 -3.58
C THR A 75 8.99 -20.25 -4.25
#